data_AF-A0AAN4Z8L2-F1
#
_entry.id   AF-A0AAN4Z8L2-F1
#
_cell.length_a   1.000
_cell.length_b   1.000
_cell.length_c   1.000
_cell.angle_alpha   90.00
_cell.angle_beta   90.00
_cell.angle_gamma   90.00
#
_symmetry.space_group_name_H-M   'P 1'
#
loop_
_entity.id
_entity.type
_entity.pdbx_description
1 polymer ?
#
loop_
_entity_poly.entity_id
_entity_poly.type
_entity_poly.pdbx_seq_one_letter_code
_entity_poly.pdbx_strand_id
1 'polypeptide(L)'
;MSAGCSRRAPLRVSTLYPGSTHYFEDYFDRNGHELRTMMAMMHWNELKKDEMDGIRVVTGTRSHYNNTLRKHVLKNVKSTARNAWRDAVKDAAYQIRASLSFTPYATVKQEQDKQRTQRDQWNRNATPLVPLPGDANLEETDDEDDHP
;
A
#
# COMPACT_ATOMS: atom_id res chain seq x y z
N MET A 1 -1.05 27.75 -42.05
CA MET A 1 -0.53 27.91 -40.67
C MET A 1 -0.73 26.57 -39.96
N SER A 2 0.35 25.79 -39.81
CA SER A 2 0.33 24.49 -39.13
C SER A 2 0.27 24.69 -37.62
N ALA A 3 -0.72 24.10 -36.95
CA ALA A 3 -0.70 23.89 -35.52
C ALA A 3 -0.40 22.41 -35.26
N GLY A 4 0.83 22.12 -34.86
CA GLY A 4 1.32 20.78 -34.55
C GLY A 4 0.60 20.18 -33.36
N CYS A 5 0.05 18.97 -33.57
CA CYS A 5 -0.46 18.11 -32.51
C CYS A 5 0.73 17.59 -31.68
N SER A 6 1.04 18.28 -30.58
CA SER A 6 2.02 17.81 -29.60
C SER A 6 1.42 16.63 -28.83
N ARG A 7 1.81 15.41 -29.21
CA ARG A 7 1.56 14.22 -28.40
C ARG A 7 2.35 14.38 -27.11
N ARG A 8 1.67 14.64 -25.99
CA ARG A 8 2.29 14.49 -24.66
C ARG A 8 2.78 13.05 -24.54
N ALA A 9 4.09 12.88 -24.47
CA ALA A 9 4.68 11.61 -24.08
C ALA A 9 4.15 11.22 -22.69
N PRO A 10 3.81 9.94 -22.44
CA PRO A 10 3.48 9.50 -21.10
C PRO A 10 4.72 9.73 -20.22
N LEU A 11 4.50 10.39 -19.08
CA LEU A 11 5.52 10.61 -18.06
C LEU A 11 6.12 9.25 -17.69
N ARG A 12 7.41 9.06 -17.95
CA ARG A 12 8.19 7.95 -17.39
C ARG A 12 8.12 8.09 -15.87
N VAL A 13 7.37 7.21 -15.23
CA VAL A 13 7.34 7.08 -13.77
C VAL A 13 8.71 6.57 -13.35
N SER A 14 9.46 7.43 -12.66
CA SER A 14 10.74 7.10 -12.07
C SER A 14 10.57 5.94 -11.10
N THR A 15 11.30 4.86 -11.37
CA THR A 15 11.50 3.72 -10.49
C THR A 15 12.26 4.16 -9.23
N LEU A 16 11.53 4.62 -8.23
CA LEU A 16 12.00 4.71 -6.86
C LEU A 16 11.17 3.67 -6.09
N TYR A 17 11.85 2.71 -5.45
CA TYR A 17 11.34 1.49 -4.80
C TYR A 17 11.18 0.24 -5.70
N PRO A 18 12.20 -0.64 -5.76
CA PRO A 18 12.04 -1.99 -6.29
C PRO A 18 11.15 -2.78 -5.31
N GLY A 19 9.87 -2.91 -5.63
CA GLY A 19 8.89 -3.65 -4.83
C GLY A 19 7.44 -3.11 -4.87
N SER A 20 7.20 -1.94 -5.48
CA SER A 20 5.88 -1.29 -5.45
C SER A 20 4.98 -1.58 -6.66
N THR A 21 5.46 -2.29 -7.68
CA THR A 21 4.69 -2.57 -8.91
C THR A 21 3.54 -3.56 -8.69
N HIS A 22 3.64 -4.46 -7.71
CA HIS A 22 2.59 -5.44 -7.42
C HIS A 22 1.27 -4.82 -6.91
N TYR A 23 1.32 -3.66 -6.25
CA TYR A 23 0.11 -3.05 -5.67
C TYR A 23 -0.85 -2.46 -6.71
N PHE A 24 -0.36 -2.09 -7.89
CA PHE A 24 -1.17 -1.45 -8.92
C PHE A 24 -1.80 -2.45 -9.89
N GLU A 25 -1.11 -3.54 -10.21
CA GLU A 25 -1.65 -4.60 -11.07
C GLU A 25 -2.79 -5.35 -10.35
N ASP A 26 -2.58 -5.77 -9.10
CA ASP A 26 -3.59 -6.47 -8.29
C ASP A 26 -4.83 -5.61 -7.99
N TYR A 27 -4.69 -4.27 -8.06
CA TYR A 27 -5.83 -3.39 -7.85
C TYR A 27 -6.85 -3.54 -8.99
N PHE A 28 -6.43 -3.68 -10.24
CA PHE A 28 -7.37 -3.82 -11.37
C PHE A 28 -7.74 -5.27 -11.68
N ASP A 29 -7.23 -6.23 -10.91
CA ASP A 29 -7.61 -7.62 -11.05
C ASP A 29 -9.08 -7.87 -10.79
N ARG A 30 -9.60 -8.90 -11.46
CA ARG A 30 -11.01 -9.30 -11.39
C ARG A 30 -11.45 -9.59 -9.95
N ASN A 31 -10.64 -10.32 -9.19
CA ASN A 31 -10.94 -10.64 -7.80
C ASN A 31 -10.97 -9.39 -6.91
N GLY A 32 -10.03 -8.47 -7.11
CA GLY A 32 -10.02 -7.17 -6.41
C GLY A 32 -11.23 -6.31 -6.76
N HIS A 33 -11.63 -6.29 -8.03
CA HIS A 33 -12.81 -5.58 -8.50
C HIS A 33 -14.12 -6.12 -7.90
N GLU A 34 -14.28 -7.45 -7.87
CA GLU A 34 -15.43 -8.12 -7.28
C GLU A 34 -15.56 -7.77 -5.79
N LEU A 35 -14.46 -7.84 -5.03
CA LEU A 35 -14.46 -7.49 -3.61
C LEU A 35 -14.83 -6.02 -3.36
N ARG A 36 -14.26 -5.08 -4.14
CA ARG A 36 -14.61 -3.66 -4.01
C ARG A 36 -16.09 -3.40 -4.34
N THR A 37 -16.61 -4.09 -5.34
CA THR A 37 -18.02 -3.98 -5.75
C THR A 37 -18.94 -4.46 -4.63
N MET A 38 -18.67 -5.63 -4.07
CA MET A 38 -19.44 -6.16 -2.92
C MET A 38 -19.36 -5.23 -1.71
N MET A 39 -18.17 -4.73 -1.37
CA MET A 39 -17.99 -3.80 -0.25
C MET A 39 -18.70 -2.47 -0.48
N ALA A 40 -18.72 -1.96 -1.71
CA ALA A 40 -19.48 -0.77 -2.07
C ALA A 40 -20.99 -1.00 -1.93
N MET A 41 -21.50 -2.13 -2.42
CA MET A 41 -22.91 -2.50 -2.27
C MET A 41 -23.31 -2.60 -0.80
N MET A 42 -22.53 -3.30 0.02
CA MET A 42 -22.79 -3.44 1.45
C MET A 42 -22.77 -2.08 2.16
N HIS A 43 -21.82 -1.22 1.81
CA HIS A 43 -21.77 0.14 2.34
C HIS A 43 -23.05 0.92 2.01
N TRP A 44 -23.47 0.95 0.74
CA TRP A 44 -24.68 1.65 0.33
C TRP A 44 -25.95 1.09 0.97
N ASN A 45 -26.04 -0.23 1.15
CA ASN A 45 -27.16 -0.87 1.82
C ASN A 45 -27.23 -0.44 3.29
N GLU A 46 -26.10 -0.39 3.98
CA GLU A 46 -26.07 0.10 5.35
C GLU A 46 -26.50 1.56 5.45
N LEU A 47 -26.00 2.42 4.55
CA LEU A 47 -26.40 3.83 4.53
C LEU A 47 -27.92 4.01 4.36
N LYS A 48 -28.57 3.12 3.62
CA LYS A 48 -30.02 3.11 3.45
C LYS A 48 -30.74 2.60 4.69
N LYS A 49 -30.21 1.56 5.35
CA LYS A 49 -30.74 1.07 6.63
C LYS A 49 -30.66 2.14 7.71
N ASP A 50 -29.50 2.77 7.88
CA ASP A 50 -29.31 3.87 8.83
C ASP A 50 -30.29 5.03 8.58
N GLU A 51 -30.66 5.27 7.32
CA GLU A 51 -31.67 6.26 6.95
C GLU A 51 -33.08 5.81 7.30
N MET A 52 -33.43 4.54 7.01
CA MET A 52 -34.74 3.96 7.37
C MET A 52 -34.94 3.91 8.89
N ASP A 53 -33.89 3.61 9.64
CA ASP A 53 -33.88 3.54 11.10
C ASP A 53 -33.85 4.95 11.76
N GLY A 54 -33.79 6.01 10.94
CA GLY A 54 -33.77 7.41 11.40
C GLY A 54 -32.46 7.84 12.07
N ILE A 55 -31.45 6.97 12.10
CA ILE A 55 -30.12 7.26 12.66
C ILE A 55 -29.43 8.35 11.81
N ARG A 56 -29.64 8.31 10.49
CA ARG A 56 -29.00 9.24 9.55
C ARG A 56 -29.88 10.44 9.19
N VAL A 57 -29.97 11.38 10.12
CA VAL A 57 -30.72 12.64 9.98
C VAL A 57 -30.08 13.64 9.00
N VAL A 58 -30.92 14.49 8.40
CA VAL A 58 -30.49 15.62 7.56
C VAL A 58 -29.95 16.73 8.45
N THR A 59 -28.66 17.04 8.29
CA THR A 59 -27.95 18.05 9.09
C THR A 59 -28.03 19.45 8.47
N GLY A 60 -28.23 19.53 7.15
CA GLY A 60 -28.38 20.81 6.47
C GLY A 60 -28.56 20.66 4.97
N THR A 61 -28.39 21.75 4.24
CA THR A 61 -28.57 21.79 2.79
C THR A 61 -27.36 22.45 2.15
N ARG A 62 -26.85 21.85 1.07
CA ARG A 62 -25.70 22.38 0.31
C ARG A 62 -26.10 22.56 -1.15
N SER A 63 -25.74 23.70 -1.72
CA SER A 63 -25.92 23.95 -3.15
C SER A 63 -24.86 23.19 -3.97
N HIS A 64 -25.29 22.63 -5.08
CA HIS A 64 -24.43 21.94 -6.04
C HIS A 64 -24.80 22.39 -7.45
N TYR A 65 -23.81 22.77 -8.26
CA TYR A 65 -24.06 23.15 -9.64
C TYR A 65 -24.28 21.88 -10.50
N ASN A 66 -25.47 21.76 -11.07
CA ASN A 66 -25.81 20.69 -11.99
C ASN A 66 -25.42 21.10 -13.41
N ASN A 67 -24.38 20.47 -13.97
CA ASN A 67 -23.90 20.76 -15.32
C ASN A 67 -24.94 20.50 -16.42
N THR A 68 -25.79 19.48 -16.26
CA THR A 68 -26.82 19.11 -17.23
C THR A 68 -27.92 20.18 -17.30
N LEU A 69 -28.40 20.64 -16.14
CA LEU A 69 -29.47 21.64 -16.04
C LEU A 69 -28.91 23.08 -16.02
N ARG A 70 -27.59 23.24 -16.03
CA ARG A 70 -26.86 24.52 -15.92
C ARG A 70 -27.37 25.43 -14.79
N LYS A 71 -27.71 24.84 -13.64
CA LYS A 71 -28.23 25.58 -12.48
C LYS A 71 -27.77 24.98 -11.16
N HIS A 72 -27.74 25.82 -10.13
CA HIS A 72 -27.54 25.37 -8.75
C HIS A 72 -28.78 24.64 -8.24
N VAL A 73 -28.58 23.44 -7.71
CA VAL A 73 -29.60 22.61 -7.06
C VAL A 73 -29.22 22.45 -5.61
N LEU A 74 -30.19 22.65 -4.72
CA LEU A 74 -30.04 22.40 -3.29
C LEU A 74 -30.18 20.91 -3.01
N LYS A 75 -29.20 20.34 -2.30
CA LYS A 75 -29.21 18.94 -1.88
C LYS A 75 -29.10 18.85 -0.36
N ASN A 76 -29.88 17.96 0.23
CA ASN A 76 -29.81 17.68 1.66
C ASN A 76 -28.50 16.96 1.99
N VAL A 77 -27.78 17.47 2.99
CA VAL A 77 -26.58 16.88 3.55
C VAL A 77 -27.02 16.07 4.77
N LYS A 78 -26.76 14.76 4.70
CA LYS A 78 -27.03 13.82 5.79
C LYS A 78 -25.83 13.74 6.72
N SER A 79 -26.07 13.35 7.97
CA SER A 79 -25.02 13.08 8.95
C SER A 79 -24.04 12.01 8.45
N THR A 80 -22.86 11.97 9.08
CA THR A 80 -21.83 10.98 8.80
C THR A 80 -22.30 9.58 9.20
N ALA A 81 -21.93 8.58 8.39
CA ALA A 81 -22.27 7.19 8.67
C ALA A 81 -21.48 6.64 9.86
N ARG A 82 -22.13 5.83 10.70
CA ARG A 82 -21.48 5.20 11.87
C ARG A 82 -20.47 4.13 11.47
N ASN A 83 -20.71 3.43 10.35
CA ASN A 83 -19.83 2.40 9.80
C ASN A 83 -19.43 1.28 10.81
N ALA A 84 -20.27 0.97 11.81
CA ALA A 84 -19.94 -0.01 12.85
C ALA A 84 -19.59 -1.40 12.30
N TRP A 85 -20.24 -1.80 11.20
CA TRP A 85 -19.93 -3.06 10.52
C TRP A 85 -18.48 -3.13 10.01
N ARG A 86 -17.85 -2.00 9.65
CA ARG A 86 -16.46 -1.99 9.18
C ARG A 86 -15.52 -2.40 10.30
N ASP A 87 -15.82 -1.96 11.52
CA ASP A 87 -15.01 -2.30 12.69
C ASP A 87 -15.25 -3.76 13.08
N ALA A 88 -16.50 -4.25 13.03
CA ALA A 88 -16.78 -5.67 13.20
C ALA A 88 -16.04 -6.56 12.20
N VAL A 89 -15.95 -6.16 10.92
CA VAL A 89 -15.19 -6.90 9.89
C VAL A 89 -13.69 -6.87 10.18
N LYS A 90 -13.15 -5.72 10.62
CA LYS A 90 -11.73 -5.63 11.02
C LYS A 90 -11.44 -6.54 12.21
N ASP A 91 -12.28 -6.51 13.23
CA ASP A 91 -12.12 -7.33 14.43
C ASP A 91 -12.18 -8.82 14.11
N ALA A 92 -13.14 -9.23 13.27
CA ALA A 92 -13.22 -10.60 12.77
C ALA A 92 -11.96 -11.01 11.98
N ALA A 93 -11.45 -10.13 11.10
CA ALA A 93 -10.22 -10.39 10.36
C ALA A 93 -8.99 -10.52 11.29
N TYR A 94 -8.90 -9.69 12.34
CA TYR A 94 -7.85 -9.82 13.36
C TYR A 94 -7.95 -11.13 14.12
N GLN A 95 -9.16 -11.56 14.51
CA GLN A 95 -9.38 -12.83 15.19
C GLN A 95 -8.98 -14.02 14.31
N ILE A 96 -9.36 -14.02 13.03
CA ILE A 96 -8.97 -15.07 12.07
C ILE A 96 -7.45 -15.11 11.89
N ARG A 97 -6.81 -13.94 11.80
CA ARG A 97 -5.35 -13.87 11.68
C ARG A 97 -4.65 -14.38 12.94
N ALA A 98 -5.17 -14.03 14.12
CA ALA A 98 -4.68 -14.54 15.40
C ALA A 98 -4.84 -16.06 15.50
N SER A 99 -6.00 -16.60 15.10
CA SER A 99 -6.23 -18.05 15.13
C SER A 99 -5.33 -18.82 14.14
N LEU A 100 -5.03 -18.24 12.97
CA LEU A 100 -4.09 -18.83 12.01
C LEU A 100 -2.65 -18.87 12.54
N SER A 101 -2.24 -17.85 13.29
CA SER A 101 -0.91 -17.79 13.91
C SER A 101 -0.68 -18.82 15.02
N PHE A 102 -1.76 -19.37 15.59
CA PHE A 102 -1.73 -20.42 16.62
C PHE A 102 -1.73 -21.85 16.04
N THR A 103 -1.70 -22.01 14.72
CA THR A 103 -1.61 -23.35 14.15
C THR A 103 -0.21 -23.95 14.37
N PRO A 104 -0.07 -25.24 14.71
CA PRO A 104 1.23 -25.88 14.91
C PRO A 104 2.14 -25.81 13.67
N TYR A 105 1.55 -25.64 12.48
CA TYR A 105 2.29 -25.42 11.25
C TYR A 105 2.90 -24.00 11.14
N ALA A 106 2.18 -22.98 11.61
CA ALA A 106 2.67 -21.59 11.61
C ALA A 106 3.82 -21.39 12.60
N THR A 107 3.79 -22.07 13.75
CA THR A 107 4.88 -22.04 14.75
C THR A 107 6.14 -22.72 14.21
N VAL A 108 6.00 -23.88 13.56
CA VAL A 108 7.13 -24.61 12.93
C VAL A 108 7.78 -23.79 11.83
N LYS A 109 6.99 -23.12 10.98
CA LYS A 109 7.54 -22.24 9.93
C LYS A 109 8.28 -21.03 10.53
N GLN A 110 7.74 -20.40 11.57
CA GLN A 110 8.43 -19.32 12.28
C GLN A 110 9.76 -19.77 12.91
N GLU A 111 9.81 -20.97 13.46
CA GLU A 111 11.05 -21.56 13.99
C GLU A 111 12.09 -21.83 12.89
N GLN A 112 11.67 -22.36 11.74
CA GLN A 112 12.55 -22.56 10.59
C GLN A 112 13.09 -21.23 10.05
N ASP A 113 12.26 -20.19 9.96
CA ASP A 113 12.69 -18.86 9.51
C ASP A 113 13.68 -18.21 10.50
N LYS A 114 13.51 -18.42 11.82
CA LYS A 114 14.48 -18.01 12.85
C LYS A 114 15.80 -18.77 12.73
N GLN A 115 15.77 -20.08 12.49
CA GLN A 115 16.98 -20.87 12.30
C GLN A 115 17.72 -20.48 11.02
N ARG A 116 17.00 -20.17 9.94
CA ARG A 116 17.57 -19.70 8.67
C ARG A 116 18.25 -18.34 8.84
N THR A 117 17.60 -17.39 9.52
CA THR A 117 18.17 -16.06 9.80
C THR A 117 19.39 -16.13 10.71
N GLN A 118 19.40 -17.00 11.72
CA GLN A 118 20.61 -17.26 12.52
C GLN A 118 21.73 -17.87 11.69
N ARG A 119 21.43 -18.83 10.81
CA ARG A 119 22.41 -19.45 9.91
C ARG A 119 22.99 -18.44 8.92
N ASP A 120 22.16 -17.55 8.38
CA ASP A 120 22.59 -16.49 7.47
C ASP A 120 23.48 -15.46 8.20
N GLN A 121 23.14 -15.09 9.45
CA GLN A 121 24.01 -14.26 10.29
C GLN A 121 25.34 -14.96 10.59
N TRP A 122 25.30 -16.24 10.97
CA TRP A 122 26.51 -17.02 11.19
C TRP A 122 27.39 -17.06 9.95
N ASN A 123 26.82 -17.33 8.78
CA ASN A 123 27.56 -17.37 7.52
C ASN A 123 28.16 -15.99 7.18
N ARG A 124 27.43 -14.89 7.41
CA ARG A 124 27.95 -13.52 7.22
C ARG A 124 29.13 -13.22 8.14
N ASN A 125 29.08 -13.68 9.39
CA ASN A 125 30.15 -13.47 10.36
C ASN A 125 31.34 -14.43 10.15
N ALA A 126 31.08 -15.63 9.63
CA ALA A 126 32.08 -16.68 9.42
C ALA A 126 32.76 -16.61 8.05
N THR A 127 32.22 -15.85 7.10
CA THR A 127 32.91 -15.58 5.83
C THR A 127 33.98 -14.53 6.08
N PRO A 128 35.28 -14.86 6.01
CA PRO A 128 36.32 -13.85 6.10
C PRO A 128 36.14 -12.86 4.92
N LEU A 129 36.27 -11.56 5.20
CA LEU A 129 36.35 -10.53 4.17
C LEU A 129 37.62 -10.78 3.35
N VAL A 130 37.51 -11.60 2.31
CA VAL A 130 38.53 -11.71 1.28
C VAL A 130 38.32 -10.49 0.37
N PRO A 131 39.29 -9.56 0.26
CA PRO A 131 39.21 -8.49 -0.71
C PRO A 131 39.00 -9.10 -2.10
N LEU A 132 38.02 -8.61 -2.85
CA LEU A 132 37.86 -8.98 -4.25
C LEU A 132 39.16 -8.61 -4.98
N PRO A 133 39.70 -9.46 -5.87
CA PRO A 133 40.88 -9.13 -6.65
C PRO A 133 40.52 -7.96 -7.58
N GLY A 134 40.91 -6.75 -7.17
CA GLY A 134 40.57 -5.51 -7.89
C GLY A 134 40.40 -4.27 -7.01
N ASP A 135 40.28 -4.39 -5.68
CA ASP A 135 40.25 -3.22 -4.80
C ASP A 135 41.66 -2.63 -4.64
N ALA A 136 42.05 -1.81 -5.62
CA ALA A 136 43.20 -0.93 -5.54
C ALA A 136 42.93 0.18 -4.51
N ASN A 137 43.48 0.03 -3.32
CA ASN A 137 43.89 1.17 -2.50
C ASN A 137 45.34 0.92 -2.09
N LEU A 138 46.25 1.19 -3.03
CA LEU A 138 47.61 1.58 -2.71
C LEU A 138 47.53 3.04 -2.29
N GLU A 139 47.51 3.27 -0.98
CA GLU A 139 47.88 4.54 -0.39
C GLU A 139 49.40 4.64 -0.55
N GLU A 140 49.84 5.26 -1.66
CA GLU A 140 51.24 5.58 -1.92
C GLU A 140 51.56 6.78 -1.03
N THR A 141 52.22 6.53 0.10
CA THR A 141 52.76 7.56 0.98
C THR A 141 53.96 8.20 0.28
N ASP A 142 53.81 9.48 -0.05
CA ASP A 142 54.90 10.37 -0.42
C ASP A 142 55.85 10.50 0.77
N ASP A 143 56.93 9.72 0.78
CA ASP A 143 58.08 9.95 1.66
C ASP A 143 59.20 10.62 0.83
N GLU A 144 59.25 11.95 0.92
CA GLU A 144 60.50 12.69 0.74
C GLU A 144 61.49 12.25 1.82
N ASP A 145 62.74 11.93 1.44
CA ASP A 145 63.97 12.40 2.11
C ASP A 145 65.24 11.73 1.54
N ASP A 146 65.93 12.52 0.72
CA ASP A 146 67.33 12.95 0.83
C ASP A 146 68.54 11.98 0.96
N HIS A 147 69.61 12.41 0.27
CA HIS A 147 71.05 12.14 0.38
C HIS A 147 71.71 11.03 -0.45
N PRO A 148 72.98 11.19 -0.88
CA PRO A 148 73.76 12.39 -1.24
C PRO A 148 74.28 12.42 -2.70
#